data_AF-A0A950TP47-F1
#
_entry.id   AF-A0A950TP47-F1
#
_cell.length_a   1.000
_cell.length_b   1.000
_cell.length_c   1.000
_cell.angle_alpha   90.00
_cell.angle_beta   90.00
_cell.angle_gamma   90.00
#
_symmetry.space_group_name_H-M   'P 1'
#
loop_
_entity.id
_entity.type
_entity.pdbx_description
1 polymer ?
#
loop_
_entity_poly.entity_id
_entity_poly.type
_entity_poly.pdbx_seq_one_letter_code
_entity_poly.pdbx_strand_id
1 'polypeptide(L)' 'EIWSEVEPPKGTVYNYPIRPWHKALPNITAYPAPPEIAAQMYARAIHPTMLAKVHSGQSNKEVIAWARNELEGFVR' A
#
# COMPACT_ATOMS: atom_id res chain seq x y z
N GLU A 1 -20.57 -17.91 4.38
CA GLU A 1 -20.34 -16.76 3.47
C GLU A 1 -19.31 -17.24 2.45
N ILE A 2 -19.60 -17.18 1.15
CA ILE A 2 -19.02 -17.91 -0.01
C ILE A 2 -17.56 -18.44 0.14
N TRP A 3 -16.65 -17.71 0.78
CA TRP A 3 -15.28 -18.11 1.10
C TRP A 3 -15.11 -19.27 2.09
N SER A 4 -16.17 -19.66 2.81
CA SER A 4 -16.15 -20.85 3.67
C SER A 4 -16.24 -22.16 2.89
N GLU A 5 -16.75 -22.12 1.66
CA GLU A 5 -17.00 -23.29 0.81
C GLU A 5 -16.02 -23.38 -0.37
N VAL A 6 -15.52 -22.23 -0.85
CA VAL A 6 -14.57 -22.14 -1.97
C VAL A 6 -13.15 -22.00 -1.44
N GLU A 7 -12.36 -23.07 -1.51
CA GLU A 7 -10.91 -23.03 -1.22
C GLU A 7 -10.08 -22.71 -2.48
N PRO A 8 -8.96 -21.98 -2.37
CA PRO A 8 -8.04 -21.80 -3.50
C PRO A 8 -7.54 -23.16 -4.00
N PRO A 9 -7.24 -23.32 -5.30
CA PRO A 9 -6.75 -24.58 -5.83
C PRO A 9 -5.58 -25.11 -5.00
N LYS A 10 -5.59 -26.40 -4.68
CA LYS A 10 -4.57 -27.00 -3.80
C LYS A 10 -3.16 -26.68 -4.31
N GLY A 11 -2.34 -26.08 -3.44
CA GLY A 11 -0.98 -25.66 -3.75
C GLY A 11 -0.81 -24.22 -4.26
N THR A 12 -1.89 -23.46 -4.48
CA THR A 12 -1.79 -22.11 -5.07
C THR A 12 -1.66 -20.99 -4.03
N VAL A 13 -2.37 -21.08 -2.89
CA VAL A 13 -2.38 -19.99 -1.91
C VAL A 13 -2.39 -20.48 -0.47
N TYR A 14 -1.28 -21.10 -0.03
CA TYR A 14 -1.14 -21.57 1.36
C TYR A 14 -1.30 -20.45 2.40
N ASN A 15 -0.90 -19.22 2.04
CA ASN A 15 -0.82 -18.08 2.96
C ASN A 15 -2.06 -17.16 2.96
N TYR A 16 -3.10 -17.47 2.19
CA TYR A 16 -4.36 -16.69 2.17
C TYR A 16 -5.54 -17.57 2.57
N PRO A 17 -6.45 -17.10 3.44
CA PRO A 17 -6.38 -15.84 4.20
C PRO A 17 -5.29 -15.86 5.29
N ILE A 18 -4.96 -14.69 5.88
CA ILE A 18 -4.02 -14.59 7.01
C ILE A 18 -4.58 -15.41 8.19
N ARG A 19 -3.76 -16.32 8.75
CA ARG A 19 -4.15 -17.25 9.82
C ARG A 19 -3.48 -16.87 11.14
N PRO A 20 -4.01 -17.30 12.31
CA PRO A 20 -3.48 -16.91 13.62
C PRO A 20 -1.98 -17.22 13.81
N TRP A 21 -1.47 -18.28 13.20
CA TRP A 21 -0.06 -18.68 13.30
C TRP A 21 0.88 -17.90 12.39
N HIS A 22 0.37 -17.12 11.43
CA HIS A 22 1.22 -16.28 10.58
C HIS A 22 1.83 -15.10 11.36
N LYS A 23 1.28 -14.75 12.54
CA LYS A 23 1.67 -13.55 13.32
C LYS A 23 1.73 -12.28 12.47
N ALA A 24 0.90 -12.21 11.43
CA ALA A 24 0.83 -11.11 10.48
C ALA A 24 -0.46 -10.32 10.71
N LEU A 25 -0.38 -8.99 10.53
CA LEU A 25 -1.55 -8.13 10.51
C LEU A 25 -1.95 -7.89 9.06
N PRO A 26 -3.25 -7.98 8.71
CA PRO A 26 -3.74 -7.49 7.43
C PRO A 26 -3.33 -6.02 7.28
N ASN A 27 -2.73 -5.68 6.16
CA ASN A 27 -2.34 -4.32 5.82
C ASN A 27 -2.72 -4.03 4.38
N ILE A 28 -3.12 -2.80 4.11
CA ILE A 28 -3.34 -2.27 2.77
C ILE A 28 -2.47 -1.03 2.58
N THR A 29 -2.02 -0.79 1.35
CA THR A 29 -1.23 0.39 1.00
C THR A 29 -1.89 1.67 1.52
N ALA A 30 -1.10 2.55 2.12
CA ALA A 30 -1.50 3.81 2.77
C ALA A 30 -2.25 3.70 4.11
N TYR A 31 -2.55 2.52 4.67
CA TYR A 31 -3.03 2.42 6.06
C TYR A 31 -1.94 2.94 7.04
N PRO A 32 -2.27 3.74 8.08
CA PRO A 32 -3.60 4.09 8.60
C PRO A 32 -4.14 5.46 8.14
N ALA A 33 -3.76 5.96 6.96
CA ALA A 33 -4.25 7.24 6.47
C ALA A 33 -5.79 7.25 6.31
N PRO A 34 -6.45 8.42 6.47
CA PRO A 34 -7.88 8.56 6.20
C PRO A 34 -8.23 8.08 4.78
N PRO A 35 -9.40 7.43 4.56
CA PRO A 35 -9.76 6.85 3.26
C PRO A 35 -9.65 7.82 2.08
N GLU A 36 -10.03 9.08 2.27
CA GLU A 36 -9.97 10.13 1.24
C GLU A 36 -8.53 10.42 0.81
N ILE A 37 -7.60 10.45 1.76
CA ILE A 37 -6.16 10.64 1.48
C ILE A 37 -5.58 9.38 0.83
N ALA A 38 -5.89 8.20 1.37
CA ALA A 38 -5.42 6.93 0.82
C ALA A 38 -5.88 6.73 -0.64
N ALA A 39 -7.13 7.07 -0.95
CA ALA A 39 -7.67 7.02 -2.31
C ALA A 39 -6.89 7.94 -3.26
N GLN A 40 -6.59 9.17 -2.83
CA GLN A 40 -5.77 10.11 -3.62
C GLN A 40 -4.34 9.62 -3.81
N MET A 41 -3.70 9.05 -2.78
CA MET A 41 -2.37 8.46 -2.88
C MET A 41 -2.30 7.37 -3.96
N TYR A 42 -3.34 6.55 -4.05
CA TYR A 42 -3.47 5.52 -5.07
C TYR A 42 -3.71 6.12 -6.46
N ALA A 43 -4.71 7.01 -6.58
CA ALA A 43 -5.08 7.65 -7.84
C ALA A 43 -3.93 8.45 -8.47
N ARG A 44 -3.05 9.03 -7.64
CA ARG A 44 -1.88 9.82 -8.07
C ARG A 44 -0.57 9.04 -8.08
N ALA A 45 -0.61 7.72 -7.88
CA ALA A 45 0.55 6.84 -7.93
C ALA A 45 1.73 7.28 -7.05
N ILE A 46 1.47 7.80 -5.84
CA ILE A 46 2.51 8.37 -4.96
C ILE A 46 3.65 7.38 -4.71
N HIS A 47 3.36 6.14 -4.29
CA HIS A 47 4.41 5.16 -3.97
C HIS A 47 5.25 4.74 -5.20
N PRO A 48 4.65 4.38 -6.36
CA PRO A 48 5.43 4.16 -7.58
C PRO A 48 6.31 5.35 -7.97
N THR A 49 5.79 6.58 -7.86
CA THR A 49 6.57 7.78 -8.19
C THR A 49 7.72 8.00 -7.21
N MET A 50 7.54 7.71 -5.91
CA MET A 50 8.64 7.71 -4.95
C MET A 50 9.75 6.74 -5.38
N LEU A 51 9.40 5.51 -5.75
CA LEU A 51 10.37 4.51 -6.23
C LEU A 51 11.09 4.97 -7.49
N ALA A 52 10.37 5.50 -8.47
CA ALA A 52 10.94 6.02 -9.71
C ALA A 52 11.96 7.15 -9.45
N LYS A 53 11.65 8.04 -8.49
CA LYS A 53 12.56 9.13 -8.09
C LYS A 53 13.83 8.63 -7.42
N VAL A 54 13.72 7.66 -6.51
CA VAL A 54 14.90 7.00 -5.91
C VAL A 54 15.74 6.33 -7.01
N HIS A 55 15.09 5.60 -7.93
CA HIS A 55 15.78 4.95 -9.04
C HIS A 55 16.49 5.95 -9.97
N SER A 56 15.93 7.16 -10.11
CA SER A 56 16.49 8.26 -10.90
C SER A 56 17.62 9.02 -10.17
N GLY A 57 18.04 8.56 -8.99
CA GLY A 57 19.18 9.10 -8.25
C GLY A 57 18.85 10.15 -7.18
N GLN A 58 17.56 10.40 -6.88
CA GLN A 58 17.20 11.26 -5.75
C GLN A 58 17.45 10.55 -4.42
N SER A 59 17.92 11.29 -3.42
CA SER A 59 18.09 10.78 -2.06
C SER A 59 16.74 10.50 -1.41
N ASN A 60 16.70 9.56 -0.46
CA ASN A 60 15.49 9.26 0.31
C ASN A 60 14.88 10.51 0.98
N LYS A 61 15.72 11.47 1.42
CA LYS A 61 15.26 12.72 2.05
C LYS A 61 14.51 13.61 1.05
N GLU A 62 15.01 13.75 -0.17
CA GLU A 62 14.37 14.54 -1.22
C GLU A 62 13.04 13.92 -1.64
N VAL A 63 13.00 12.60 -1.79
CA VAL A 63 11.78 11.87 -2.16
C VAL A 63 10.71 11.98 -1.06
N ILE A 64 11.09 11.89 0.21
CA ILE A 64 10.17 12.08 1.35
C ILE A 64 9.67 13.53 1.39
N ALA A 65 10.53 14.52 1.15
CA ALA A 65 10.12 15.92 1.11
C ALA A 65 9.13 16.19 -0.03
N TRP A 66 9.38 15.64 -1.22
CA TRP A 66 8.44 15.70 -2.34
C TRP A 66 7.11 15.04 -2.00
N ALA A 67 7.12 13.81 -1.47
CA ALA A 67 5.90 13.09 -1.11
C ALA A 67 5.08 13.87 -0.09
N ARG A 68 5.71 14.48 0.92
CA ARG A 68 5.02 15.36 1.88
C ARG A 68 4.30 16.51 1.18
N ASN A 69 4.96 17.20 0.27
CA ASN A 69 4.36 18.31 -0.48
C ASN A 69 3.15 17.87 -1.31
N GLU A 70 3.21 16.68 -1.94
CA GLU A 70 2.05 16.12 -2.65
C GLU A 70 0.89 15.86 -1.69
N LEU A 71 1.16 15.21 -0.55
CA LEU A 71 0.13 14.88 0.45
C LEU A 71 -0.52 16.12 1.07
N GLU A 72 0.25 17.16 1.35
CA GLU A 72 -0.28 18.46 1.79
C GLU A 72 -1.18 19.10 0.72
N GLY A 73 -0.89 18.85 -0.56
CA GLY A 73 -1.72 19.28 -1.68
C GLY A 73 -3.08 18.59 -1.76
N PHE A 74 -3.26 17.43 -1.10
CA PHE A 74 -4.55 16.72 -1.08
C PHE A 74 -5.56 17.35 -0.11
N VAL A 75 -5.06 18.17 0.82
CA VAL A 75 -5.83 18.83 1.90
C VAL A 75 -6.15 20.29 1.57
N ARG A 76 -5.61 20.83 0.46
CA ARG A 76 -5.89 22.19 -0.02
C ARG A 76 -7.09 22.22 -0.94
#